data_AF-A0A370HXZ2-F1
#
_entry.id   AF-A0A370HXZ2-F1
#
_cell.length_a   1.000
_cell.length_b   1.000
_cell.length_c   1.000
_cell.angle_alpha   90.00
_cell.angle_beta   90.00
_cell.angle_gamma   90.00
#
_symmetry.space_group_name_H-M   'P 1'
#
loop_
_entity.id
_entity.type
_entity.pdbx_description
1 polymer ?
#
loop_
_entity_poly.entity_id
_entity_poly.type
_entity_poly.pdbx_seq_one_letter_code
_entity_poly.pdbx_strand_id
1 'polypeptide(L)'
;MTQPIEVDPTKLENAGHHLLSVKDKMDGIVGKLKNAVGHAGTETWGNDKFGKGFADGEDGYTKSRTELLAGADETVKSLQQFGQGMVDAAATVRKADTPGA
;
A
#
# COMPACT_ATOMS: atom_id res chain seq x y z
N MET A 1 -29.70 8.51 24.20
CA MET A 1 -28.65 7.88 25.04
C MET A 1 -27.61 7.30 24.09
N THR A 2 -26.40 7.83 24.10
CA THR A 2 -25.29 7.33 23.27
C THR A 2 -24.69 6.12 23.98
N GLN A 3 -24.76 4.94 23.37
CA GLN A 3 -24.11 3.77 23.94
C GLN A 3 -22.59 4.01 23.94
N PRO A 4 -21.87 3.74 25.05
CA PRO A 4 -20.43 3.86 25.07
C PRO A 4 -19.85 2.92 24.01
N ILE A 5 -18.91 3.44 23.20
CA ILE A 5 -18.16 2.61 22.26
C ILE A 5 -17.20 1.76 23.09
N GLU A 6 -17.48 0.46 23.17
CA GLU A 6 -16.55 -0.52 23.74
C GLU A 6 -15.56 -0.95 22.66
N VAL A 7 -14.29 -0.58 22.82
CA VAL A 7 -13.20 -0.99 21.94
C VAL A 7 -12.37 -2.01 22.69
N ASP A 8 -12.25 -3.22 22.14
CA ASP A 8 -11.29 -4.21 22.63
C ASP A 8 -9.90 -3.87 22.07
N PRO A 9 -8.98 -3.33 22.91
CA PRO A 9 -7.69 -2.85 22.42
C PRO A 9 -6.82 -4.01 21.90
N THR A 10 -6.96 -5.22 22.44
CA THR A 10 -6.20 -6.38 21.97
C THR A 10 -6.67 -6.82 20.60
N LYS A 11 -7.98 -6.87 20.36
CA LYS A 11 -8.50 -7.18 19.01
C LYS A 11 -8.12 -6.10 18.00
N LEU A 12 -8.14 -4.83 18.39
CA LEU A 12 -7.77 -3.72 17.52
C LEU A 12 -6.27 -3.74 17.16
N GLU A 13 -5.39 -4.00 18.14
CA GLU A 13 -3.95 -4.16 17.93
C GLU A 13 -3.66 -5.34 16.98
N ASN A 14 -4.30 -6.49 17.20
CA ASN A 14 -4.16 -7.66 16.34
C ASN A 14 -4.63 -7.38 14.91
N ALA A 15 -5.75 -6.67 14.73
CA ALA A 15 -6.22 -6.25 13.40
C ALA A 15 -5.21 -5.32 12.70
N GLY A 16 -4.61 -4.39 13.44
CA GLY A 16 -3.52 -3.55 12.95
C GLY A 16 -2.32 -4.36 12.46
N HIS A 17 -1.86 -5.34 13.25
CA HIS A 17 -0.77 -6.24 12.85
C HIS A 17 -1.11 -7.09 11.63
N HIS A 18 -2.36 -7.56 11.49
CA HIS A 18 -2.79 -8.26 10.29
C HIS A 18 -2.73 -7.37 9.04
N LEU A 19 -3.17 -6.11 9.14
CA LEU A 19 -3.05 -5.15 8.04
C LEU A 19 -1.60 -4.87 7.68
N LEU A 20 -0.70 -4.74 8.67
CA LEU A 20 0.74 -4.60 8.43
C LEU A 20 1.32 -5.83 7.74
N SER A 21 0.90 -7.04 8.10
CA SER A 21 1.31 -8.26 7.40
C SER A 21 0.81 -8.30 5.94
N VAL A 22 -0.40 -7.83 5.67
CA VAL A 22 -0.93 -7.69 4.30
C VAL A 22 -0.12 -6.64 3.53
N LYS A 23 0.21 -5.50 4.17
CA LYS A 23 1.09 -4.48 3.61
C LYS A 23 2.43 -5.09 3.19
N ASP A 24 3.07 -5.90 4.03
CA ASP A 24 4.38 -6.48 3.71
C ASP A 24 4.32 -7.47 2.56
N LYS A 25 3.25 -8.27 2.47
CA LYS A 25 3.01 -9.14 1.32
C LYS A 25 2.81 -8.33 0.03
N MET A 26 2.02 -7.27 0.10
CA MET A 26 1.77 -6.39 -1.05
C MET A 26 3.06 -5.69 -1.49
N ASP A 27 3.82 -5.15 -0.56
CA ASP A 27 5.13 -4.53 -0.78
C ASP A 27 6.10 -5.51 -1.47
N GLY A 28 6.12 -6.78 -1.03
CA GLY A 28 6.90 -7.83 -1.69
C GLY A 28 6.45 -8.13 -3.13
N ILE A 29 5.15 -8.10 -3.42
CA ILE A 29 4.60 -8.26 -4.77
C ILE A 29 4.98 -7.07 -5.65
N VAL A 30 4.81 -5.84 -5.14
CA VAL A 30 5.17 -4.60 -5.84
C VAL A 30 6.66 -4.56 -6.12
N GLY A 31 7.50 -4.96 -5.17
CA GLY A 31 8.94 -5.08 -5.37
C GLY A 31 9.30 -6.07 -6.48
N LYS A 32 8.65 -7.25 -6.53
CA LYS A 32 8.83 -8.21 -7.63
C LYS A 32 8.39 -7.63 -8.97
N LEU A 33 7.25 -6.94 -9.02
CA LEU A 33 6.75 -6.29 -10.22
C LEU A 33 7.73 -5.22 -10.72
N LYS A 34 8.17 -4.31 -9.85
CA LYS A 34 9.19 -3.27 -10.14
C LYS A 34 10.46 -3.87 -10.69
N ASN A 35 10.95 -4.94 -10.08
CA ASN A 35 12.15 -5.64 -10.54
C ASN A 35 11.93 -6.27 -11.92
N ALA A 36 10.79 -6.93 -12.15
CA ALA A 36 10.48 -7.57 -13.42
C ALA A 36 10.36 -6.56 -14.58
N VAL A 37 9.66 -5.44 -14.36
CA VAL A 37 9.51 -4.41 -15.40
C VAL A 37 10.78 -3.57 -15.56
N GLY A 38 11.57 -3.38 -14.50
CA GLY A 38 12.86 -2.70 -14.57
C GLY A 38 13.96 -3.52 -15.24
N HIS A 39 13.92 -4.85 -15.13
CA HIS A 39 14.90 -5.76 -15.75
C HIS A 39 14.73 -5.92 -17.27
N ALA A 40 13.59 -5.53 -17.83
CA ALA A 40 13.33 -5.67 -19.27
C ALA A 40 14.22 -4.77 -20.15
N GLY A 41 15.01 -3.86 -19.56
CA GLY A 41 15.98 -3.02 -20.28
C GLY A 41 15.35 -1.80 -20.96
N THR A 42 16.14 -1.14 -21.83
CA THR A 42 15.64 -0.06 -22.69
C THR A 42 14.60 -0.63 -23.63
N GLU A 43 13.39 -0.06 -23.62
CA GLU A 43 12.25 -0.66 -24.30
C GLU A 43 12.46 -0.71 -25.82
N THR A 44 12.36 -1.91 -26.40
CA THR A 44 12.72 -2.19 -27.80
C THR A 44 11.51 -2.22 -28.73
N TRP A 45 10.46 -1.45 -28.45
CA TRP A 45 9.22 -1.46 -29.24
C TRP A 45 9.37 -0.92 -30.66
N GLY A 46 10.54 -0.36 -30.98
CA GLY A 46 10.84 0.23 -32.28
C GLY A 46 10.58 1.73 -32.32
N ASN A 47 11.30 2.43 -33.21
CA ASN A 47 11.15 3.87 -33.42
C ASN A 47 10.13 4.23 -34.49
N ASP A 48 9.43 3.22 -35.04
CA ASP A 48 8.39 3.42 -36.03
C ASP A 48 7.10 3.92 -35.38
N LYS A 49 6.12 4.29 -36.21
CA LYS A 49 4.86 4.86 -35.72
C LYS A 49 4.13 3.93 -34.76
N PHE A 50 4.23 2.61 -34.96
CA PHE A 50 3.60 1.62 -34.10
C PHE A 50 4.32 1.48 -32.75
N GLY A 51 5.66 1.35 -32.76
CA GLY A 51 6.45 1.27 -31.53
C GLY A 51 6.30 2.50 -30.64
N LYS A 52 6.40 3.70 -31.25
CA LYS A 52 6.16 4.96 -30.52
C LYS A 52 4.71 5.10 -30.03
N GLY A 53 3.74 4.69 -30.84
CA GLY A 53 2.34 4.72 -30.44
C GLY A 53 2.04 3.80 -29.25
N PHE A 54 2.68 2.63 -29.21
CA PHE A 54 2.56 1.69 -28.09
C PHE A 54 3.27 2.18 -26.83
N ALA A 55 4.49 2.71 -26.95
CA ALA A 55 5.31 3.09 -25.79
C ALA A 55 4.92 4.47 -25.22
N ASP A 56 4.82 5.47 -26.10
CA ASP A 56 4.75 6.90 -25.77
C ASP A 56 3.37 7.51 -26.06
N GLY A 57 2.40 6.71 -26.52
CA GLY A 57 1.02 7.15 -26.70
C GLY A 57 0.41 7.70 -25.41
N GLU A 58 -0.70 8.43 -25.52
CA GLU A 58 -1.38 9.02 -24.36
C GLU A 58 -1.75 7.99 -23.28
N ASP A 59 -2.09 6.77 -23.70
CA ASP A 59 -2.30 5.59 -22.83
C ASP A 59 -1.24 4.51 -23.13
N GLY A 60 -0.04 4.94 -23.52
CA GLY A 60 1.07 4.07 -23.87
C GLY A 60 1.63 3.31 -22.67
N TYR A 61 2.33 2.22 -22.95
CA TYR A 61 2.88 1.32 -21.97
C TYR A 61 3.69 2.04 -20.88
N THR A 62 4.53 3.01 -21.26
CA THR A 62 5.38 3.75 -20.31
C THR A 62 4.56 4.46 -19.24
N LYS A 63 3.49 5.13 -19.66
CA LYS A 63 2.58 5.84 -18.75
C LYS A 63 1.81 4.85 -17.89
N SER A 64 1.15 3.85 -18.49
CA SER A 64 0.37 2.85 -17.75
C SER A 64 1.22 2.09 -16.74
N ARG A 65 2.45 1.73 -17.10
CA ARG A 65 3.42 1.10 -16.18
C ARG A 65 3.74 2.03 -15.02
N THR A 66 4.04 3.30 -15.29
CA THR A 66 4.39 4.28 -14.25
C THR A 66 3.22 4.49 -13.28
N GLU A 67 2.01 4.68 -13.80
CA GLU A 67 0.80 4.87 -13.00
C GLU A 67 0.44 3.63 -12.18
N LEU A 68 0.56 2.44 -12.77
CA LEU A 68 0.32 1.18 -12.07
C LEU A 68 1.28 1.01 -10.89
N LEU A 69 2.58 1.27 -11.10
CA LEU A 69 3.58 1.17 -10.04
C LEU A 69 3.34 2.22 -8.94
N ALA A 70 2.99 3.45 -9.31
CA ALA A 70 2.69 4.52 -8.37
C ALA A 70 1.44 4.21 -7.53
N GLY A 71 0.35 3.76 -8.16
CA GLY A 71 -0.87 3.38 -7.46
C GLY A 71 -0.68 2.16 -6.53
N ALA A 72 0.20 1.23 -6.92
CA ALA A 72 0.56 0.11 -6.07
C ALA A 72 1.35 0.56 -4.83
N ASP A 73 2.27 1.50 -4.97
CA ASP A 73 2.99 2.12 -3.84
C ASP A 73 2.04 2.88 -2.91
N GLU A 74 1.08 3.64 -3.48
CA GLU A 74 0.07 4.34 -2.70
C GLU A 74 -0.78 3.37 -1.88
N THR A 75 -1.19 2.24 -2.48
CA THR A 75 -1.94 1.19 -1.78
C THR A 75 -1.15 0.61 -0.61
N VAL A 76 0.14 0.30 -0.81
CA VAL A 76 1.04 -0.17 0.26
C VAL A 76 1.12 0.85 1.40
N LYS A 77 1.25 2.14 1.07
CA LYS A 77 1.28 3.22 2.04
C LYS A 77 -0.03 3.36 2.82
N SER A 78 -1.18 3.27 2.14
CA SER A 78 -2.49 3.30 2.81
C SER A 78 -2.65 2.15 3.80
N LEU A 79 -2.27 0.93 3.41
CA LEU A 79 -2.31 -0.23 4.30
C LEU A 79 -1.41 -0.04 5.54
N GLN A 80 -0.21 0.53 5.35
CA GLN A 80 0.67 0.88 6.46
C GLN A 80 0.02 1.89 7.40
N GLN A 81 -0.56 2.96 6.87
CA GLN A 81 -1.20 4.01 7.66
C GLN A 81 -2.39 3.48 8.46
N PHE A 82 -3.24 2.66 7.85
CA PHE A 82 -4.36 2.02 8.55
C PHE A 82 -3.88 1.03 9.62
N GLY A 83 -2.93 0.15 9.28
CA GLY A 83 -2.39 -0.82 10.22
C GLY A 83 -1.73 -0.16 11.43
N GLN A 84 -0.89 0.85 11.21
CA GLN A 84 -0.25 1.62 12.28
C GLN A 84 -1.27 2.40 13.11
N GLY A 85 -2.25 3.03 12.46
CA GLY A 85 -3.30 3.77 13.14
C GLY A 85 -4.12 2.89 14.09
N MET A 86 -4.38 1.64 13.74
CA MET A 86 -5.05 0.68 14.64
C MET A 86 -4.18 0.31 15.85
N VAL A 87 -2.89 0.07 15.64
CA VAL A 87 -1.93 -0.21 16.74
C VAL A 87 -1.83 0.98 17.70
N ASP A 88 -1.72 2.19 17.15
CA ASP A 88 -1.62 3.43 17.94
C ASP A 88 -2.91 3.73 18.69
N ALA A 89 -4.07 3.49 18.07
CA ALA A 89 -5.37 3.62 18.71
C ALA A 89 -5.52 2.62 19.88
N ALA A 90 -5.12 1.35 19.69
CA ALA A 90 -5.13 0.36 20.75
C ALA A 90 -4.21 0.74 21.92
N ALA A 91 -3.04 1.32 21.64
CA ALA A 91 -2.16 1.85 22.68
C ALA A 91 -2.78 3.04 23.42
N THR A 92 -3.50 3.91 22.71
CA THR A 92 -4.20 5.06 23.30
C THR A 92 -5.34 4.63 24.21
N VAL A 93 -6.15 3.65 23.78
CA VAL A 93 -7.24 3.09 24.59
C VAL A 93 -6.69 2.45 25.87
N ARG A 94 -5.64 1.63 25.79
CA ARG A 94 -4.99 1.04 26.98
C ARG A 94 -4.50 2.09 27.97
N LYS A 95 -3.91 3.19 27.48
CA LYS A 95 -3.45 4.29 28.33
C LYS A 95 -4.61 5.04 28.98
N ALA A 96 -5.72 5.22 28.27
CA ALA A 96 -6.92 5.85 28.81
C ALA A 96 -7.62 4.97 29.87
N ASP A 97 -7.55 3.65 29.71
CA ASP A 97 -8.13 2.67 30.64
C ASP A 97 -7.27 2.41 31.89
N THR A 98 -6.03 2.87 31.92
CA THR A 98 -5.20 2.83 33.13
C THR A 98 -5.45 4.13 33.91
N PRO A 99 -6.26 4.13 34.98
CA PRO A 99 -6.46 5.33 35.79
C PRO A 99 -5.11 5.69 36.42
N GLY A 100 -4.80 6.98 36.50
CA GLY A 100 -3.52 7.48 37.01
C GLY A 100 -3.03 6.78 38.28
N ALA A 101 -1.70 6.60 38.34
CA ALA A 101 -0.99 6.47 39.62
C ALA A 101 -1.15 7.75 40.45
#